data_AF-N9K384-F1
#
_entry.id   AF-N9K384-F1
#
_cell.length_a   1.000
_cell.length_b   1.000
_cell.length_c   1.000
_cell.angle_alpha   90.00
_cell.angle_beta   90.00
_cell.angle_gamma   90.00
#
_symmetry.space_group_name_H-M   'P 1'
#
loop_
_entity.id
_entity.type
_entity.pdbx_description
1 polymer ?
#
loop_
_entity_poly.entity_id
_entity_poly.type
_entity_poly.pdbx_seq_one_letter_code
_entity_poly.pdbx_strand_id
1 'polypeptide(L)' 'MTLVEAQIWSSYIWKYGSLNTGRRVEQVIGGALAFYANSNRGKNGKEISPYAFMPHEQKPKVIEMDAEDYLNSWVGK' A
#
# COMPACT_ATOMS: atom_id res chain seq x y z
N MET A 1 22.69 -5.10 -1.73
CA MET A 1 21.93 -5.68 -0.61
C MET A 1 22.90 -6.08 0.48
N THR A 2 22.87 -5.39 1.60
CA THR A 2 23.69 -5.73 2.77
C THR A 2 23.14 -6.96 3.48
N LEU A 3 23.95 -7.62 4.32
CA LEU A 3 23.48 -8.80 5.10
C LEU A 3 22.29 -8.46 6.01
N VAL A 4 22.25 -7.24 6.55
CA VAL A 4 21.16 -6.75 7.39
C VAL A 4 19.87 -6.59 6.58
N GLU A 5 19.96 -6.01 5.38
CA GLU A 5 18.80 -5.88 4.48
C GLU A 5 18.26 -7.25 4.07
N ALA A 6 19.14 -8.22 3.80
CA ALA A 6 18.75 -9.59 3.46
C ALA A 6 18.03 -10.28 4.63
N GLN A 7 18.47 -10.07 5.87
CA GLN A 7 17.82 -10.60 7.07
C GLN A 7 16.44 -9.97 7.30
N ILE A 8 16.31 -8.65 7.15
CA ILE A 8 15.03 -7.95 7.24
C ILE A 8 14.06 -8.46 6.17
N TRP A 9 14.54 -8.61 4.93
CA TRP A 9 13.73 -9.12 3.83
C TRP A 9 13.29 -10.57 4.05
N SER A 10 14.18 -11.45 4.52
CA SER A 10 13.84 -12.84 4.83
C SER A 10 12.79 -12.93 5.94
N SER A 11 12.91 -12.08 6.98
CA SER A 11 11.97 -12.01 8.10
C SER A 11 10.61 -11.48 7.65
N TYR A 12 10.60 -10.53 6.72
CA TYR A 12 9.39 -10.00 6.11
C TYR A 12 8.65 -11.07 5.28
N ILE A 13 9.37 -11.82 4.45
CA ILE A 13 8.81 -12.94 3.67
C ILE A 13 8.29 -14.05 4.59
N TRP A 14 9.03 -14.39 5.64
CA TRP A 14 8.58 -15.38 6.62
C TRP A 14 7.29 -14.97 7.32
N LYS A 15 7.15 -13.68 7.63
CA LYS A 15 5.99 -13.14 8.35
C LYS A 15 4.75 -12.98 7.47
N TYR A 16 4.92 -12.58 6.21
CA TYR A 16 3.81 -12.18 5.32
C TYR A 16 3.65 -13.04 4.06
N GLY A 17 4.55 -14.01 3.84
CA GLY A 17 4.66 -14.76 2.58
C GLY A 17 5.33 -13.94 1.47
N SER A 18 5.94 -14.63 0.50
CA SER A 18 6.69 -13.99 -0.61
C SER A 18 5.83 -13.14 -1.53
N LEU A 19 4.53 -13.44 -1.62
CA LEU A 19 3.59 -12.75 -2.51
C LEU A 19 2.57 -11.88 -1.78
N ASN A 20 2.45 -12.02 -0.46
CA ASN A 20 1.46 -11.30 0.35
C ASN A 20 0.03 -11.38 -0.26
N THR A 21 -0.35 -12.57 -0.76
CA THR A 21 -1.53 -12.75 -1.62
C THR A 21 -2.83 -12.37 -0.91
N GLY A 22 -3.00 -12.72 0.37
CA GLY A 22 -4.19 -12.36 1.15
C GLY A 22 -4.38 -10.84 1.22
N ARG A 23 -3.30 -10.12 1.55
CA ARG A 23 -3.29 -8.66 1.57
C ARG A 23 -3.62 -8.05 0.21
N ARG A 24 -3.03 -8.57 -0.87
CA ARG A 24 -3.31 -8.09 -2.24
C ARG A 24 -4.77 -8.32 -2.64
N VAL A 25 -5.35 -9.46 -2.27
CA VAL A 25 -6.76 -9.76 -2.53
C VAL A 25 -7.68 -8.81 -1.75
N GLU A 26 -7.40 -8.56 -0.47
CA GLU A 26 -8.14 -7.58 0.33
C GLU A 26 -8.06 -6.17 -0.28
N GLN A 27 -6.89 -5.75 -0.76
CA GLN A 27 -6.69 -4.45 -1.40
C GLN A 27 -7.46 -4.32 -2.71
N VAL A 28 -7.51 -5.37 -3.53
CA VAL A 28 -8.31 -5.40 -4.76
C VAL A 28 -9.80 -5.31 -4.44
N ILE A 29 -10.28 -6.05 -3.44
CA ILE A 29 -11.69 -6.04 -3.03
C ILE A 29 -12.06 -4.66 -2.44
N GLY A 30 -11.25 -4.12 -1.52
CA GLY A 30 -11.47 -2.80 -0.92
C GLY A 30 -11.44 -1.68 -1.96
N GLY A 31 -10.55 -1.79 -2.97
CA GLY A 31 -10.51 -0.88 -4.12
C GLY A 31 -11.77 -0.95 -4.98
N ALA A 32 -12.24 -2.17 -5.29
CA ALA A 32 -13.46 -2.38 -6.07
C ALA A 32 -14.71 -1.84 -5.33
N LEU A 33 -14.81 -2.07 -4.02
CA LEU A 33 -15.90 -1.54 -3.19
C LEU A 33 -15.86 -0.01 -3.10
N ALA A 34 -14.68 0.57 -2.93
CA ALA A 34 -14.52 2.03 -2.94
C ALA A 34 -14.87 2.63 -4.29
N PHE A 35 -14.46 2.01 -5.40
CA PHE A 35 -14.85 2.43 -6.74
C PHE A 35 -16.38 2.42 -6.90
N TYR A 36 -17.02 1.30 -6.57
CA TYR A 36 -18.48 1.17 -6.63
C TYR A 36 -19.20 2.21 -5.77
N ALA A 37 -18.74 2.41 -4.53
CA ALA A 37 -19.33 3.37 -3.62
C ALA A 37 -19.13 4.82 -4.10
N ASN A 38 -17.99 5.13 -4.71
CA ASN A 38 -17.71 6.45 -5.28
C ASN A 38 -18.49 6.70 -6.58
N SER A 39 -18.68 5.68 -7.42
CA SER A 39 -19.51 5.77 -8.63
C SER A 39 -20.97 6.04 -8.31
N ASN A 40 -21.45 5.53 -7.18
CA ASN A 40 -22.82 5.74 -6.71
C ASN A 40 -22.96 6.91 -5.72
N ARG A 41 -21.88 7.65 -5.43
CA ARG A 41 -21.97 8.80 -4.52
C ARG A 41 -22.74 9.92 -5.20
N GLY A 42 -23.74 10.47 -4.52
CA GLY A 42 -24.43 11.69 -4.98
C GLY A 42 -23.45 12.85 -5.14
N LYS A 43 -23.80 13.89 -5.89
CA LYS A 43 -22.90 15.01 -6.27
C LYS A 43 -22.13 15.68 -5.10
N ASN A 44 -22.60 15.51 -3.85
CA ASN A 44 -22.00 16.07 -2.64
C ASN A 44 -21.45 15.00 -1.65
N GLY A 45 -21.41 13.71 -2.03
CA GLY A 45 -20.91 12.65 -1.15
C GLY A 45 -19.40 12.77 -0.93
N LYS A 46 -18.89 12.45 0.26
CA LYS A 46 -17.44 12.38 0.49
C LYS A 46 -16.84 11.19 -0.26
N GLU A 47 -15.65 11.35 -0.82
CA GLU A 47 -14.93 10.24 -1.46
C GLU A 47 -14.55 9.18 -0.42
N ILE A 48 -14.91 7.93 -0.71
CA ILE A 48 -14.62 6.79 0.14
C ILE A 48 -13.29 6.19 -0.31
N SER A 49 -12.33 6.16 0.61
CA SER A 49 -11.04 5.54 0.38
C SER A 49 -11.14 4.00 0.44
N PRO A 50 -10.37 3.24 -0.37
CA PRO A 50 -10.28 1.78 -0.26
C PRO A 50 -9.95 1.29 1.17
N TYR A 51 -9.12 2.05 1.90
CA TYR A 51 -8.75 1.76 3.28
C TYR A 51 -9.92 1.86 4.28
N ALA A 52 -11.07 2.44 3.88
CA ALA A 52 -12.27 2.41 4.72
C ALA A 52 -12.82 0.97 4.89
N PHE A 53 -12.54 0.08 3.94
CA PHE A 53 -12.93 -1.33 3.98
C PHE A 53 -11.84 -2.24 4.58
N MET A 54 -10.66 -1.68 4.88
CA MET A 54 -9.51 -2.39 5.46
C MET A 54 -8.98 -1.61 6.67
N PRO A 55 -9.75 -1.50 7.76
CA PRO A 55 -9.39 -0.64 8.90
C PRO A 55 -8.14 -1.10 9.65
N HIS A 56 -7.75 -2.37 9.50
CA HIS A 56 -6.50 -2.93 10.03
C HIS A 56 -5.27 -2.54 9.22
N GLU A 57 -5.44 -2.11 7.97
CA GLU A 57 -4.34 -1.55 7.19
C GLU A 57 -4.13 -0.08 7.54
N GLN A 58 -2.91 0.25 7.99
CA GLN A 58 -2.53 1.64 8.10
C GLN A 58 -2.40 2.23 6.69
N LYS A 59 -3.06 3.38 6.47
CA LYS A 59 -2.84 4.16 5.26
C LYS A 59 -1.34 4.44 5.14
N PRO A 60 -0.74 4.22 3.95
CA PRO A 60 0.65 4.58 3.75
C PRO A 60 0.81 6.05 4.14
N LYS A 61 1.77 6.35 5.02
CA LYS A 61 2.14 7.74 5.29
C LYS A 61 2.54 8.33 3.94
N VAL A 62 1.95 9.46 3.60
CA VAL A 62 2.36 10.21 2.43
C VAL A 62 3.82 10.56 2.65
N ILE A 63 4.70 9.91 1.91
CA ILE A 63 6.09 10.34 1.80
C ILE A 63 6.01 11.44 0.75
N GLU A 64 6.20 12.70 1.15
CA GLU A 64 6.33 13.84 0.22
C GLU A 64 7.70 13.78 -0.48
N MET A 65 8.03 12.63 -1.06
CA MET A 65 9.16 12.47 -1.95
C MET A 65 8.60 11.88 -3.23
N ASP A 66 8.90 12.56 -4.34
CA ASP A 66 8.56 12.03 -5.65
C ASP A 66 9.36 10.74 -5.92
N ALA A 67 8.84 9.89 -6.81
CA ALA A 67 9.49 8.62 -7.15
C ALA A 67 10.92 8.85 -7.69
N GLU A 68 11.10 9.94 -8.43
CA GLU A 68 12.39 10.38 -8.96
C GLU A 68 13.34 10.82 -7.84
N ASP A 69 12.87 11.63 -6.89
CA ASP A 69 13.65 12.08 -5.73
C ASP A 69 14.09 10.90 -4.85
N TYR A 70 13.20 9.91 -4.66
CA TYR A 70 13.54 8.70 -3.93
C TYR A 70 14.65 7.90 -4.63
N LEU A 71 14.52 7.65 -5.93
CA LEU A 71 15.54 6.90 -6.69
C LEU A 71 16.88 7.66 -6.71
N ASN A 72 16.86 8.97 -6.92
CA ASN A 72 18.06 9.80 -6.91
C ASN A 72 18.76 9.82 -5.54
N SER A 73 18.02 9.73 -4.44
CA SER A 73 18.60 9.65 -3.09
C SER A 73 19.40 8.37 -2.83
N TRP A 74 19.20 7.32 -3.63
CA TRP A 74 19.92 6.05 -3.55
C TRP A 74 21.13 5.96 -4.48
N VAL A 75 21.16 6.72 -5.58
CA VAL A 75 22.24 6.67 -6.58
C VAL A 75 23.54 7.33 -6.09
N GLY A 76 23.48 8.12 -5.02
CA GLY A 76 24.64 8.81 -4.42
C GLY A 76 25.25 8.17 -3.18
N LYS A 77 24.92 6.90 -2.85
CA LYS A 77 25.50 6.16 -1.71
C LYS A 77 26.34 4.97 -2.16
#